data_AF-A0A7J2V151-F1
#
_entry.id   AF-A0A7J2V151-F1
#
_cell.length_a   1.000
_cell.length_b   1.000
_cell.length_c   1.000
_cell.angle_alpha   90.00
_cell.angle_beta   90.00
_cell.angle_gamma   90.00
#
_symmetry.space_group_name_H-M   'P 1'
#
loop_
_entity.id
_entity.type
_entity.pdbx_description
1 polymer ?
#
loop_
_entity_poly.entity_id
_entity_poly.type
_entity_poly.pdbx_seq_one_letter_code
_entity_poly.pdbx_strand_id
1 'polypeptide(L)'
;MRIVVDKHDVIVVGAGLAGSAAAYYLAKRGYDVLLVEKAKVPGQRNVTGGILYGSFIPGYGLIDLIPDFESEAPLERKVVKYRLAMISSPTYPAEYRYRAVAPNERSYMVLEIDETSVLDRFIHRGISTGHDYTVIRAKFD
;
A
#
# COMPACT_ATOMS: atom_id res chain seq x y z
N MET A 1 2.17 -44.81 -15.25
CA MET A 1 1.94 -43.47 -14.69
C MET A 1 1.08 -42.69 -15.70
N ARG A 2 -0.18 -42.43 -15.38
CA ARG A 2 -1.12 -41.75 -16.28
C ARG A 2 -1.11 -40.27 -15.89
N ILE A 3 -0.63 -39.41 -16.78
CA ILE A 3 -0.65 -37.96 -16.56
C ILE A 3 -2.10 -37.52 -16.78
N VAL A 4 -2.77 -37.10 -15.71
CA VAL A 4 -4.05 -36.41 -15.79
C VAL A 4 -3.73 -34.95 -16.05
N VAL A 5 -4.20 -34.41 -17.18
CA VAL A 5 -4.05 -33.00 -17.50
C VAL A 5 -5.34 -32.32 -17.09
N ASP A 6 -5.31 -31.58 -15.98
CA ASP A 6 -6.41 -30.70 -15.62
C ASP A 6 -6.44 -29.49 -16.57
N LYS A 7 -7.66 -29.13 -16.97
CA LYS A 7 -7.92 -27.97 -17.82
C LYS A 7 -8.68 -26.96 -16.98
N HIS A 8 -8.20 -25.72 -17.01
CA HIS A 8 -8.86 -24.56 -16.41
C HIS A 8 -9.07 -23.50 -17.49
N ASP A 9 -10.08 -22.64 -17.33
CA ASP A 9 -10.31 -21.52 -18.24
C ASP A 9 -9.18 -20.49 -18.14
N VAL A 10 -8.69 -20.25 -16.91
CA VAL A 10 -7.62 -19.27 -16.63
C VAL A 10 -6.65 -19.82 -15.59
N ILE A 11 -5.36 -19.61 -15.83
CA ILE A 11 -4.31 -19.84 -14.84
C ILE A 11 -3.70 -18.49 -14.45
N VAL A 12 -3.76 -18.14 -13.17
CA VAL A 12 -3.16 -16.93 -12.61
C VAL A 12 -1.89 -17.31 -11.86
N VAL A 13 -0.76 -16.73 -12.27
CA VAL A 13 0.55 -16.99 -11.65
C VAL A 13 0.93 -15.86 -10.70
N GLY A 14 0.97 -16.17 -9.41
CA GLY A 14 1.31 -15.28 -8.30
C GLY A 14 0.08 -14.88 -7.47
N ALA A 15 0.05 -15.26 -6.19
CA ALA A 15 -1.02 -14.90 -5.25
C ALA A 15 -0.69 -13.62 -4.46
N GLY A 16 -0.20 -12.61 -5.18
CA GLY A 16 -0.07 -11.24 -4.68
C GLY A 16 -1.38 -10.45 -4.83
N LEU A 17 -1.37 -9.16 -4.49
CA LEU A 17 -2.56 -8.29 -4.58
C LEU A 17 -3.25 -8.38 -5.94
N ALA A 18 -2.51 -8.17 -7.04
CA ALA A 18 -3.08 -8.17 -8.38
C ALA A 18 -3.57 -9.55 -8.84
N GLY A 19 -2.80 -10.61 -8.56
CA GLY A 19 -3.16 -11.97 -8.98
C GLY A 19 -4.36 -12.50 -8.20
N SER A 20 -4.40 -12.30 -6.88
CA SER A 20 -5.56 -12.65 -6.07
C SER A 20 -6.80 -11.84 -6.48
N ALA A 21 -6.65 -10.54 -6.77
CA ALA A 21 -7.77 -9.72 -7.26
C ALA A 21 -8.30 -10.21 -8.61
N ALA A 22 -7.41 -10.54 -9.56
CA ALA A 22 -7.80 -11.07 -10.86
C ALA A 22 -8.48 -12.43 -10.75
N ALA A 23 -7.90 -13.35 -9.95
CA ALA A 23 -8.47 -14.67 -9.72
C ALA A 23 -9.85 -14.57 -9.08
N TYR A 24 -10.01 -13.73 -8.05
CA TYR A 24 -11.29 -13.48 -7.39
C TYR A 24 -12.32 -12.89 -8.37
N TYR A 25 -11.94 -11.88 -9.14
CA TYR A 25 -12.82 -11.22 -10.11
C TYR A 25 -13.38 -12.20 -11.16
N LEU A 26 -12.52 -13.09 -11.67
CA LEU A 26 -12.86 -14.10 -12.67
C LEU A 26 -13.67 -15.25 -12.06
N ALA A 27 -13.25 -15.77 -10.91
CA ALA A 27 -13.99 -16.83 -10.21
C ALA A 27 -15.41 -16.39 -9.85
N LYS A 28 -15.61 -15.14 -9.40
CA LYS A 28 -16.94 -14.56 -9.12
C LYS A 28 -17.85 -14.50 -10.35
N ARG A 29 -17.28 -14.58 -11.55
CA ARG A 29 -18.00 -14.62 -12.85
C ARG A 29 -18.17 -16.03 -13.41
N GLY A 30 -17.78 -17.06 -12.65
CA GLY A 30 -18.02 -18.46 -13.01
C GLY A 30 -16.94 -19.10 -13.87
N TYR A 31 -15.79 -18.46 -14.06
CA TYR A 31 -14.64 -19.09 -14.71
C TYR A 31 -13.98 -20.11 -13.77
N ASP A 32 -13.49 -21.22 -14.33
CA ASP A 32 -12.61 -22.14 -13.61
C ASP A 32 -11.18 -21.56 -13.58
N VAL A 33 -10.74 -21.14 -12.41
CA VAL A 33 -9.49 -20.39 -12.22
C VAL A 33 -8.53 -21.15 -11.31
N LEU A 34 -7.35 -21.46 -11.84
CA LEU A 34 -6.23 -21.97 -11.05
C LEU A 34 -5.30 -20.81 -10.65
N LEU A 35 -5.25 -20.49 -9.36
CA LEU A 35 -4.28 -19.55 -8.79
C LEU A 35 -3.07 -20.32 -8.23
N VAL A 36 -1.87 -20.01 -8.72
CA VAL A 36 -0.63 -20.64 -8.23
C VAL A 36 0.30 -19.62 -7.60
N GLU A 37 1.01 -20.01 -6.55
CA GLU A 37 2.00 -19.18 -5.85
C GLU A 37 3.25 -20.01 -5.53
N LYS A 38 4.43 -19.39 -5.62
CA LYS A 38 5.70 -20.05 -5.31
C LYS A 38 5.98 -20.11 -3.82
N ALA A 39 5.42 -19.18 -3.05
CA ALA A 39 5.55 -19.15 -1.60
C ALA A 39 4.67 -20.23 -0.95
N LYS A 40 5.00 -20.57 0.31
CA LYS A 40 4.25 -21.59 1.05
C LYS A 40 2.84 -21.09 1.41
N VAL A 41 2.73 -19.80 1.70
CA VAL A 41 1.48 -19.12 2.02
C VAL A 41 1.32 -17.93 1.06
N PRO A 42 0.13 -17.71 0.48
CA PRO A 42 -0.16 -16.51 -0.30
C PRO A 42 0.23 -15.23 0.45
N GLY A 43 0.85 -14.29 -0.24
CA GLY A 43 1.30 -13.05 0.39
C GLY A 43 2.60 -13.10 1.19
N GLN A 44 3.13 -14.29 1.50
CA GLN A 44 4.37 -14.43 2.28
C GLN A 44 5.57 -13.71 1.64
N ARG A 45 5.61 -13.58 0.31
CA ARG A 45 6.69 -12.87 -0.41
C ARG A 45 6.30 -11.47 -0.88
N ASN A 46 5.14 -10.96 -0.46
CA ASN A 46 4.73 -9.61 -0.78
C ASN A 46 5.56 -8.61 0.05
N VAL A 47 5.97 -7.52 -0.60
CA VAL A 47 6.59 -6.37 0.05
C VAL A 47 5.74 -5.16 -0.34
N THR A 48 5.26 -4.41 0.65
CA THR A 48 4.42 -3.24 0.46
C THR A 48 4.88 -2.12 1.38
N GLY A 49 4.51 -0.87 1.08
CA GLY A 49 4.71 0.27 1.97
C GLY A 49 3.76 0.29 3.18
N GLY A 50 2.89 -0.71 3.31
CA GLY A 50 2.00 -0.89 4.45
C GLY A 50 0.68 -0.12 4.36
N ILE A 51 0.35 0.51 3.23
CA ILE A 51 -0.95 1.17 2.99
C ILE A 51 -1.73 0.38 1.96
N LEU A 52 -2.97 0.05 2.30
CA LEU A 52 -3.98 -0.51 1.43
C LEU A 52 -4.95 0.60 1.06
N TYR A 53 -5.08 0.88 -0.24
CA TYR A 53 -5.96 1.92 -0.74
C TYR A 53 -7.31 1.33 -1.15
N GLY A 54 -8.39 1.80 -0.53
CA GLY A 54 -9.72 1.18 -0.69
C GLY A 54 -10.47 1.65 -1.93
N SER A 55 -10.45 2.95 -2.22
CA SER A 55 -11.26 3.58 -3.27
C SER A 55 -10.42 4.53 -4.16
N PHE A 56 -9.22 4.09 -4.52
CA PHE A 56 -8.26 4.94 -5.24
C PHE A 56 -8.68 5.25 -6.68
N ILE A 57 -9.29 4.29 -7.37
CA ILE A 57 -9.77 4.43 -8.75
C ILE A 57 -11.24 4.05 -8.78
N PRO A 58 -12.15 4.99 -9.13
CA PRO A 58 -13.57 4.67 -9.25
C PRO A 58 -13.82 3.51 -10.23
N GLY A 59 -14.52 2.46 -9.77
CA GLY A 59 -14.85 1.27 -10.57
C GLY A 59 -13.77 0.20 -10.60
N TYR A 60 -12.60 0.45 -9.99
CA TYR A 60 -11.47 -0.47 -9.91
C TYR A 60 -10.84 -0.52 -8.51
N GLY A 61 -11.46 0.13 -7.52
CA GLY A 61 -11.00 0.14 -6.14
C GLY A 61 -11.20 -1.23 -5.48
N LEU A 62 -10.51 -1.45 -4.36
CA LEU A 62 -10.72 -2.66 -3.57
C LEU A 62 -12.16 -2.73 -3.04
N ILE A 63 -12.75 -1.60 -2.67
CA ILE A 63 -14.14 -1.52 -2.23
C ILE A 63 -15.15 -1.92 -3.33
N ASP A 64 -14.80 -1.70 -4.60
CA ASP A 64 -15.63 -2.14 -5.73
C ASP A 64 -15.56 -3.67 -5.92
N LEU A 65 -14.38 -4.24 -5.66
CA LEU A 65 -14.14 -5.68 -5.79
C LEU A 65 -14.70 -6.48 -4.61
N ILE A 66 -14.46 -5.99 -3.40
CA ILE A 66 -14.83 -6.59 -2.11
C ILE A 66 -15.42 -5.46 -1.23
N PRO A 67 -16.74 -5.21 -1.32
CA PRO A 67 -17.38 -4.11 -0.59
C PRO A 67 -17.19 -4.15 0.92
N ASP A 68 -17.19 -5.36 1.50
CA ASP A 68 -17.12 -5.56 2.96
C ASP A 68 -15.68 -5.76 3.47
N PHE A 69 -14.65 -5.41 2.69
CA PHE A 69 -13.26 -5.66 3.09
C PHE A 69 -12.89 -4.98 4.42
N GLU A 70 -13.54 -3.86 4.76
CA GLU A 70 -13.26 -3.12 6.00
C GLU A 70 -13.66 -3.89 7.27
N SER A 71 -14.62 -4.81 7.18
CA SER A 71 -15.08 -5.63 8.31
C SER A 71 -14.36 -6.97 8.39
N GLU A 72 -13.90 -7.51 7.25
CA GLU A 72 -13.29 -8.84 7.17
C GLU A 72 -11.76 -8.83 7.17
N ALA A 73 -11.13 -7.81 6.57
CA ALA A 73 -9.68 -7.80 6.40
C ALA A 73 -8.96 -7.47 7.71
N PRO A 74 -7.73 -8.00 7.93
CA PRO A 74 -6.91 -7.71 9.10
C PRO A 74 -6.27 -6.31 9.01
N LEU A 75 -7.10 -5.27 9.01
CA LEU A 75 -6.70 -3.87 8.95
C LEU A 75 -6.13 -3.40 10.30
N GLU A 76 -5.22 -2.42 10.27
CA GLU A 76 -4.59 -1.88 11.48
C GLU A 76 -5.14 -0.51 11.87
N ARG A 77 -4.80 0.55 11.12
CA ARG A 77 -5.26 1.92 11.38
C ARG A 77 -5.85 2.52 10.12
N LYS A 78 -6.93 3.28 10.26
CA LYS A 78 -7.45 4.12 9.19
C LYS A 78 -6.47 5.26 8.91
N VAL A 79 -6.13 5.47 7.64
CA VAL A 79 -5.28 6.58 7.23
C VAL A 79 -6.16 7.83 7.11
N VAL A 80 -5.94 8.78 8.01
CA VAL A 80 -6.71 10.03 8.07
C VAL A 80 -5.98 11.21 7.43
N LYS A 81 -4.66 11.10 7.24
CA LYS A 81 -3.81 12.17 6.70
C LYS A 81 -2.59 11.60 6.00
N TYR A 82 -2.30 12.13 4.81
CA TYR A 82 -1.06 11.93 4.08
C TYR A 82 -0.20 13.18 4.24
N ARG A 83 1.12 13.02 4.39
CA ARG A 83 2.06 14.14 4.47
C ARG A 83 3.26 13.84 3.61
N LEU A 84 3.73 14.88 2.93
CA LEU A 84 5.00 14.85 2.23
C LEU A 84 5.95 15.81 2.92
N ALA A 85 7.15 15.36 3.23
CA ALA A 85 8.18 16.19 3.82
C ALA A 85 9.45 16.13 2.95
N MET A 86 10.03 17.29 2.69
CA MET A 86 11.37 17.40 2.11
C MET A 86 12.34 17.73 3.23
N ILE A 87 13.39 16.93 3.36
CA ILE A 87 14.37 17.04 4.44
C ILE A 87 15.72 17.44 3.83
N SER A 88 16.35 18.47 4.37
CA SER A 88 17.68 18.90 3.93
C SER A 88 18.76 17.91 4.34
N SER A 89 19.96 18.07 3.78
CA SER A 89 21.15 17.47 4.37
C SER A 89 21.35 17.97 5.82
N PRO A 90 21.94 17.15 6.72
CA PRO A 90 22.24 17.58 8.07
C PRO A 90 23.18 18.79 8.05
N THR A 91 22.87 19.81 8.83
CA THR A 91 23.76 20.96 9.01
C THR A 91 24.66 20.74 10.22
N TYR A 92 25.93 21.10 10.09
CA TYR A 92 26.89 21.01 11.18
C TYR A 92 26.93 22.32 11.99
N PRO A 93 27.07 22.27 13.32
CA PRO A 93 27.02 23.44 14.19
C PRO A 93 28.00 24.57 13.83
N ALA A 94 29.08 24.25 13.10
CA ALA A 94 30.13 25.22 12.75
C ALA A 94 29.76 26.14 11.56
N GLU A 95 28.73 25.82 10.77
CA GLU A 95 28.40 26.58 9.54
C GLU A 95 27.40 27.74 9.75
N TYR A 96 26.62 27.75 10.84
CA TYR A 96 25.65 28.83 11.13
C TYR A 96 25.77 29.33 12.59
N ARG A 97 26.26 30.56 12.74
CA ARG A 97 26.57 31.25 14.01
C ARG A 97 25.38 31.64 14.91
N TYR A 98 24.15 31.20 14.61
CA TYR A 98 22.94 31.78 15.24
C TYR A 98 22.24 30.91 16.29
N ARG A 99 22.63 29.66 16.52
CA ARG A 99 22.15 28.86 17.66
C ARG A 99 23.23 27.95 18.20
N ALA A 100 23.38 27.94 19.53
CA ALA A 100 24.20 26.96 20.24
C ALA A 100 23.54 25.59 20.13
N VAL A 101 23.99 24.80 19.15
CA VAL A 101 23.62 23.39 18.99
C VAL A 101 24.73 22.56 19.65
N ALA A 102 24.39 21.53 20.42
CA ALA A 102 25.40 20.75 21.13
C ALA A 102 26.39 20.10 20.14
N PRO A 103 27.66 19.82 20.52
CA PRO A 103 28.71 19.36 19.59
C PRO A 103 28.39 18.09 18.77
N ASN A 104 27.41 17.29 19.21
CA ASN A 104 26.95 16.06 18.55
C ASN A 104 25.51 16.14 18.02
N GLU A 105 24.85 17.29 18.11
CA GLU A 105 23.50 17.47 17.61
C GLU A 105 23.52 17.84 16.12
N ARG A 106 22.66 17.17 15.35
CA ARG A 106 22.44 17.45 13.94
C ARG A 106 21.12 18.20 13.80
N SER A 107 21.13 19.29 13.06
CA SER A 107 19.91 20.01 12.69
C SER A 107 19.56 19.71 11.23
N TYR A 108 18.27 19.62 10.96
CA TYR A 108 17.72 19.43 9.61
C TYR A 108 16.69 20.54 9.38
N MET A 109 16.63 21.04 8.15
CA MET A 109 15.48 21.81 7.71
C MET A 109 14.44 20.84 7.15
N VAL A 110 13.21 20.97 7.62
CA VAL A 110 12.07 20.19 7.14
C VAL A 110 11.10 21.16 6.48
N LEU A 111 10.82 20.93 5.21
CA LEU A 111 9.70 21.56 4.51
C LEU A 111 8.56 20.54 4.49
N GLU A 112 7.54 20.78 5.31
CA GLU A 112 6.31 19.98 5.28
C GLU A 112 5.35 20.56 4.24
N ILE A 113 4.88 19.69 3.35
CA ILE A 113 3.77 19.95 2.44
C ILE A 113 2.56 19.26 3.06
N ASP A 114 1.65 20.07 3.60
CA ASP A 114 0.41 19.62 4.20
C ASP A 114 -0.83 20.13 3.43
N GLU A 115 -2.01 19.68 3.83
CA GLU A 115 -3.30 20.03 3.22
C GLU A 115 -3.62 21.54 3.13
N THR A 116 -2.90 22.39 3.87
CA THR A 116 -3.06 23.85 3.80
C THR A 116 -2.21 24.46 2.67
N SER A 117 -1.22 23.73 2.17
CA SER A 117 -0.35 24.17 1.09
C SER A 117 -1.04 24.07 -0.27
N VAL A 118 -0.82 25.09 -1.11
CA VAL A 118 -1.25 25.05 -2.52
C VAL A 118 -0.62 23.87 -3.25
N LEU A 119 0.62 23.52 -2.90
CA LEU A 119 1.36 22.43 -3.53
C LEU A 119 0.77 21.06 -3.22
N ASP A 120 0.19 20.89 -2.03
CA ASP A 120 -0.51 19.66 -1.64
C ASP A 120 -1.72 19.39 -2.54
N ARG A 121 -2.47 20.43 -2.92
CA ARG A 121 -3.61 20.28 -3.83
C ARG A 121 -3.20 19.77 -5.22
N PHE A 122 -1.99 20.09 -5.67
CA PHE A 122 -1.45 19.60 -6.95
C PHE A 122 -0.89 18.18 -6.84
N ILE A 123 -0.20 17.86 -5.75
CA ILE A 123 0.48 16.57 -5.57
C ILE A 123 -0.49 15.52 -5.06
N HIS A 124 -1.21 15.83 -3.98
CA HIS A 124 -2.09 14.89 -3.33
C HIS A 124 -3.51 14.91 -3.90
N ARG A 125 -3.99 15.92 -4.64
CA ARG A 125 -5.34 15.95 -5.25
C ARG A 125 -6.49 15.40 -4.35
N GLY A 126 -6.38 15.47 -3.02
CA GLY A 126 -7.28 14.77 -2.11
C GLY A 126 -7.10 13.23 -2.05
N ILE A 127 -5.86 12.72 -1.94
CA ILE A 127 -5.47 11.29 -1.95
C ILE A 127 -6.15 10.43 -0.87
N SER A 128 -6.82 11.04 0.10
CA SER A 128 -7.66 10.29 1.04
C SER A 128 -8.90 9.77 0.31
N THR A 129 -8.98 8.46 0.12
CA THR A 129 -10.16 7.83 -0.46
C THR A 129 -11.26 7.60 0.59
N GLY A 130 -11.02 7.98 1.85
CA GLY A 130 -11.89 7.66 2.99
C GLY A 130 -11.92 6.17 3.39
N HIS A 131 -11.21 5.32 2.64
CA HIS A 131 -11.20 3.86 2.76
C HIS A 131 -9.77 3.30 2.77
N ASP A 132 -8.81 4.13 3.19
CA ASP A 132 -7.40 3.77 3.23
C ASP A 132 -7.01 3.28 4.62
N TYR A 133 -6.28 2.17 4.68
CA TYR A 133 -5.87 1.57 5.95
C TYR A 133 -4.43 1.11 5.88
N THR A 134 -3.74 1.16 7.02
CA THR A 134 -2.47 0.45 7.12
C THR A 134 -2.69 -1.03 7.38
N VAL A 135 -1.76 -1.84 6.92
CA VAL A 135 -1.74 -3.29 7.05
C VAL A 135 -0.35 -3.74 7.44
N ILE A 136 -0.24 -4.52 8.52
CA ILE A 136 1.02 -5.14 8.93
C ILE A 136 1.09 -6.53 8.31
N ARG A 137 2.22 -6.81 7.64
CA ARG A 137 2.48 -8.12 7.02
C ARG A 137 2.27 -9.29 7.98
N ALA A 138 2.71 -9.17 9.23
CA ALA A 138 2.64 -10.25 10.24
C ALA A 138 1.21 -10.73 10.59
N LYS A 139 0.15 -10.04 10.15
CA LYS A 139 -1.24 -10.47 10.35
C LYS A 139 -1.85 -11.22 9.16
N PHE A 140 -1.13 -11.34 8.04
CA PHE A 140 -1.55 -12.13 6.88
C PHE A 140 -0.93 -13.54 6.85
N ASP A 141 -0.20 -13.91 7.90
CA ASP A 141 0.54 -15.17 8.04
C ASP A 141 -0.27 -16.23 8.81
#